data_AF-A0AAD1Z876-F1
#
_entry.id   AF-A0AAD1Z876-F1
#
_cell.length_a   1.000
_cell.length_b   1.000
_cell.length_c   1.000
_cell.angle_alpha   90.00
_cell.angle_beta   90.00
_cell.angle_gamma   90.00
#
_symmetry.space_group_name_H-M   'P 1'
#
loop_
_entity.id
_entity.type
_entity.pdbx_description
1 polymer ?
#
loop_
_entity_poly.entity_id
_entity_poly.type
_entity_poly.pdbx_seq_one_letter_code
_entity_poly.pdbx_strand_id
1 'polypeptide(L)'
;MAALSIGHLCPIPDHQLNSVKKSRKFISACSQNRDPSNAKTKKESNEKNKGIVQQLYFGMEKLGGVVMDNLSPKQKGDWKDITLMSLSFANIKKILGLQHGKQYDSIKSLRYGHLMIMTDQATHKNGEKMSFYTMPEYESWKESLGDRARRGTSTDKEGKEYFKDLEKHKKDFVWADDHDGEAIELAFSKKKIEARKNWLRQFEPGTYLDQEEKLIKYRDFVNKELILFSIADLQRSIPSMVDGLKPESSNIIGMAQKYVGCNNINILKPNGQFGTRNQGGKDHASARYIFTQLSAITRFLFPKDDDILLDYQNEDGQTIEPTWYVPIIPIVLINGSEGIGMGWSSLVPNYNPRDIEAG
;
A
#
# COMPACT_ATOMS: atom_id res chain seq x y z
N MET A 1 -1.74 -15.82 4.63
CA MET A 1 -2.92 -15.09 5.14
C MET A 1 -2.64 -14.86 6.61
N ALA A 2 -2.79 -13.66 7.13
CA ALA A 2 -2.89 -13.45 8.59
C ALA A 2 -4.32 -13.04 8.93
N ALA A 3 -4.81 -13.47 10.09
CA ALA A 3 -6.14 -13.18 10.58
C ALA A 3 -6.00 -12.33 11.83
N LEU A 4 -6.21 -11.03 11.70
CA LEU A 4 -6.12 -10.07 12.79
C LEU A 4 -7.52 -9.88 13.37
N SER A 5 -7.73 -10.24 14.63
CA SER A 5 -9.00 -10.09 15.34
C SER A 5 -8.90 -8.89 16.28
N ILE A 6 -9.82 -7.95 16.16
CA ILE A 6 -9.91 -6.82 17.09
C ILE A 6 -10.85 -7.22 18.22
N GLY A 7 -10.29 -7.46 19.41
CA GLY A 7 -11.03 -7.80 20.62
C GLY A 7 -10.70 -6.84 21.76
N HIS A 8 -11.66 -6.03 22.21
CA HIS A 8 -11.48 -5.25 23.44
C HIS A 8 -11.62 -6.18 24.65
N LEU A 9 -10.55 -6.34 25.44
CA LEU A 9 -10.62 -6.84 26.81
C LEU A 9 -10.44 -5.63 27.74
N CYS A 10 -11.51 -5.21 28.41
CA CYS A 10 -11.41 -4.35 29.58
C CYS A 10 -10.61 -5.06 30.68
N PRO A 11 -9.86 -4.33 31.53
CA PRO A 11 -9.19 -4.91 32.68
C PRO A 11 -10.23 -5.37 33.71
N ILE A 12 -10.27 -6.66 34.01
CA ILE A 12 -11.07 -7.22 35.12
C ILE A 12 -10.07 -7.66 36.21
N PRO A 13 -10.26 -7.27 37.49
CA PRO A 13 -9.43 -7.74 38.59
C PRO A 13 -9.57 -9.25 38.80
N ASP A 14 -8.48 -9.92 39.18
CA ASP A 14 -8.41 -11.36 39.45
C ASP A 14 -9.40 -11.81 40.53
N HIS A 15 -10.60 -12.23 40.14
CA HIS A 15 -11.31 -13.38 40.73
C HIS A 15 -12.53 -13.75 39.89
N GLN A 16 -12.82 -15.07 39.80
CA GLN A 16 -14.01 -15.72 39.20
C GLN A 16 -13.90 -16.12 37.71
N LEU A 17 -13.10 -17.15 37.43
CA LEU A 17 -13.30 -18.04 36.28
C LEU A 17 -14.53 -18.92 36.55
N ASN A 18 -15.62 -18.74 35.79
CA ASN A 18 -16.48 -19.87 35.39
C ASN A 18 -17.46 -19.54 34.25
N SER A 19 -17.37 -20.38 33.20
CA SER A 19 -18.29 -20.68 32.10
C SER A 19 -19.13 -19.56 31.46
N VAL A 20 -18.80 -19.19 30.21
CA VAL A 20 -19.76 -18.53 29.29
C VAL A 20 -19.75 -19.21 27.91
N LYS A 21 -20.95 -19.58 27.45
CA LYS A 21 -21.25 -20.35 26.23
C LYS A 21 -20.85 -19.58 24.95
N LYS A 22 -20.17 -20.28 24.03
CA LYS A 22 -19.75 -19.82 22.70
C LYS A 22 -20.97 -19.59 21.77
N SER A 23 -21.09 -18.39 21.22
CA SER A 23 -21.89 -18.10 20.02
C SER A 23 -20.94 -17.67 18.90
N ARG A 24 -20.78 -18.51 17.87
CA ARG A 24 -19.88 -18.28 16.73
C ARG A 24 -20.66 -17.66 15.58
N LYS A 25 -20.48 -16.36 15.33
CA LYS A 25 -20.76 -15.71 14.04
C LYS A 25 -19.59 -14.80 13.69
N PHE A 26 -18.81 -15.19 12.68
CA PHE A 26 -17.65 -14.45 12.17
C PHE A 26 -17.99 -13.85 10.80
N ILE A 27 -17.51 -12.63 10.54
CA ILE A 27 -17.35 -12.11 9.17
C ILE A 27 -15.87 -12.16 8.83
N SER A 28 -15.60 -12.69 7.64
CA SER A 28 -14.31 -12.62 6.97
C SER A 28 -14.47 -11.69 5.77
N ALA A 29 -13.71 -10.60 5.74
CA ALA A 29 -13.61 -9.73 4.57
C ALA A 29 -12.25 -10.01 3.92
N CYS A 30 -12.29 -10.49 2.68
CA CYS A 30 -11.10 -10.78 1.88
C CYS A 30 -11.11 -9.82 0.68
N SER A 31 -10.06 -9.02 0.53
CA SER A 31 -9.87 -8.19 -0.66
C SER A 31 -9.16 -9.02 -1.72
N GLN A 32 -9.91 -9.64 -2.63
CA GLN A 32 -9.34 -10.32 -3.79
C GLN A 32 -9.50 -9.43 -5.02
N ASN A 33 -8.39 -8.98 -5.61
CA ASN A 33 -8.37 -8.60 -7.02
C ASN A 33 -8.55 -9.88 -7.84
N ARG A 34 -9.76 -10.15 -8.34
CA ARG A 34 -10.00 -11.22 -9.30
C ARG A 34 -10.08 -10.66 -10.72
N ASP A 35 -9.27 -11.23 -11.60
CA ASP A 35 -9.44 -11.12 -13.05
C ASP A 35 -10.82 -11.63 -13.49
N PRO A 36 -11.48 -10.95 -14.45
CA PRO A 36 -12.83 -11.29 -14.88
C PRO A 36 -12.82 -12.39 -15.95
N SER A 37 -12.47 -13.63 -15.59
CA SER A 37 -12.58 -14.75 -16.54
C SER A 37 -12.86 -16.11 -15.89
N ASN A 38 -13.89 -16.21 -15.03
CA ASN A 38 -14.74 -17.41 -14.96
C ASN A 38 -15.80 -17.28 -13.85
N ALA A 39 -17.05 -16.98 -14.23
CA ALA A 39 -18.20 -17.21 -13.37
C ALA A 39 -19.46 -17.43 -14.22
N LYS A 40 -19.68 -18.66 -14.66
CA LYS A 40 -21.01 -19.12 -15.07
C LYS A 40 -21.62 -19.96 -13.95
N THR A 41 -22.92 -19.76 -13.77
CA THR A 41 -23.92 -20.53 -12.99
C THR A 41 -23.95 -20.40 -11.45
N LYS A 42 -24.80 -19.47 -10.98
CA LYS A 42 -25.97 -19.74 -10.10
C LYS A 42 -26.84 -18.48 -10.07
N LYS A 43 -27.92 -18.49 -10.86
CA LYS A 43 -28.93 -17.44 -10.98
C LYS A 43 -30.18 -17.91 -10.20
N GLU A 44 -30.94 -16.95 -9.67
CA GLU A 44 -32.23 -17.10 -8.96
C GLU A 44 -32.18 -16.97 -7.42
N SER A 45 -32.03 -15.71 -6.99
CA SER A 45 -32.65 -15.12 -5.78
C SER A 45 -32.29 -13.62 -5.57
N ASN A 46 -31.63 -12.95 -6.52
CA ASN A 46 -30.96 -11.67 -6.29
C ASN A 46 -31.42 -10.50 -7.20
N GLU A 47 -32.63 -10.56 -7.76
CA GLU A 47 -33.13 -9.52 -8.69
C GLU A 47 -33.71 -8.28 -7.99
N LYS A 48 -34.32 -8.42 -6.80
CA LYS A 48 -34.93 -7.28 -6.08
C LYS A 48 -33.89 -6.33 -5.44
N ASN A 49 -32.76 -6.85 -4.98
CA ASN A 49 -31.70 -6.02 -4.37
C ASN A 49 -30.81 -5.32 -5.41
N LYS A 50 -30.75 -5.82 -6.66
CA LYS A 50 -30.02 -5.15 -7.74
C LYS A 50 -30.67 -3.81 -8.12
N GLY A 51 -32.00 -3.75 -8.18
CA GLY A 51 -32.73 -2.53 -8.55
C GLY A 51 -32.51 -1.35 -7.59
N ILE A 52 -32.47 -1.61 -6.29
CA ILE A 52 -32.30 -0.57 -5.26
C ILE A 52 -30.87 0.00 -5.28
N VAL A 53 -29.87 -0.87 -5.42
CA VAL A 53 -28.46 -0.45 -5.52
C VAL A 53 -28.23 0.35 -6.81
N GLN A 54 -28.84 -0.06 -7.92
CA GLN A 54 -28.71 0.61 -9.22
C GLN A 54 -29.43 1.96 -9.25
N GLN A 55 -30.58 2.09 -8.58
CA GLN A 55 -31.28 3.37 -8.40
C GLN A 55 -30.53 4.33 -7.47
N LEU A 56 -29.92 3.83 -6.38
CA LEU A 56 -29.06 4.64 -5.51
C LEU A 56 -27.80 5.14 -6.23
N TYR A 57 -27.19 4.28 -7.05
CA TYR A 57 -26.03 4.65 -7.87
C TYR A 57 -26.38 5.74 -8.89
N PHE A 58 -27.51 5.58 -9.59
CA PHE A 58 -27.98 6.53 -10.61
C PHE A 58 -28.43 7.88 -10.01
N GLY A 59 -29.05 7.86 -8.82
CA GLY A 59 -29.40 9.08 -8.07
C GLY A 59 -28.16 9.86 -7.59
N MET A 60 -27.08 9.16 -7.26
CA MET A 60 -25.82 9.76 -6.83
C MET A 60 -24.98 10.30 -7.99
N GLU A 61 -25.02 9.70 -9.19
CA GLU A 61 -24.34 10.26 -10.38
C GLU A 61 -24.92 11.62 -10.78
N LYS A 62 -26.25 11.79 -10.68
CA LYS A 62 -26.90 13.09 -10.94
C LYS A 62 -26.54 14.16 -9.90
N LEU A 63 -26.43 13.79 -8.62
CA LEU A 63 -25.97 14.70 -7.56
C LEU A 63 -24.47 15.01 -7.67
N GLY A 64 -23.66 14.02 -8.07
CA GLY A 64 -22.23 14.17 -8.31
C GLY A 64 -21.92 15.11 -9.47
N GLY A 65 -22.74 15.11 -10.53
CA GLY A 65 -22.64 16.08 -11.63
C GLY A 65 -22.81 17.53 -11.18
N VAL A 66 -23.80 17.81 -10.33
CA VAL A 66 -24.10 19.17 -9.83
C VAL A 66 -23.04 19.69 -8.85
N VAL A 67 -22.41 18.80 -8.07
CA VAL A 67 -21.31 19.16 -7.17
C VAL A 67 -19.98 19.30 -7.91
N MET A 68 -19.78 18.52 -8.99
CA MET A 68 -18.61 18.60 -9.88
C MET A 68 -18.49 19.95 -10.58
N ASP A 69 -19.59 20.66 -10.84
CA ASP A 69 -19.54 21.96 -11.53
C ASP A 69 -18.99 23.09 -10.65
N ASN A 70 -18.85 22.87 -9.33
CA ASN A 70 -18.44 23.88 -8.35
C ASN A 70 -17.08 23.61 -7.65
N LEU A 71 -16.29 22.63 -8.14
CA LEU A 71 -15.01 22.23 -7.52
C LEU A 71 -13.80 22.56 -8.41
N SER A 72 -12.68 22.95 -7.77
CA SER A 72 -11.44 23.28 -8.48
C SER A 72 -10.82 22.05 -9.19
N PRO A 73 -10.01 22.23 -10.26
CA PRO A 73 -9.47 21.13 -11.06
C PRO A 73 -8.64 20.09 -10.29
N LYS A 74 -7.96 20.48 -9.19
CA LYS A 74 -7.20 19.57 -8.32
C LYS A 74 -8.10 18.64 -7.48
N GLN A 75 -9.31 19.08 -7.12
CA GLN A 75 -10.24 18.32 -6.27
C GLN A 75 -11.15 17.36 -7.06
N LYS A 76 -11.20 17.52 -8.40
CA LYS A 76 -11.96 16.65 -9.31
C LYS A 76 -11.35 15.25 -9.51
N GLY A 77 -10.10 15.03 -9.10
CA GLY A 77 -9.48 13.70 -9.08
C GLY A 77 -9.90 12.89 -7.85
N ASP A 78 -9.76 13.47 -6.66
CA ASP A 78 -9.88 12.78 -5.38
C ASP A 78 -11.32 12.50 -4.93
N TRP A 79 -12.32 13.23 -5.45
CA TRP A 79 -13.70 13.07 -4.97
C TRP A 79 -14.25 11.66 -5.23
N LYS A 80 -13.81 10.96 -6.30
CA LYS A 80 -14.25 9.58 -6.57
C LYS A 80 -13.75 8.64 -5.49
N ASP A 81 -12.48 8.75 -5.13
CA ASP A 81 -11.86 7.93 -4.10
C ASP A 81 -12.41 8.26 -2.72
N ILE A 82 -12.64 9.55 -2.41
CA ILE A 82 -13.29 9.99 -1.18
C ILE A 82 -14.75 9.49 -1.12
N THR A 83 -15.47 9.52 -2.24
CA THR A 83 -16.86 9.04 -2.33
C THR A 83 -16.93 7.52 -2.20
N LEU A 84 -16.00 6.79 -2.84
CA LEU A 84 -15.89 5.34 -2.73
C LEU A 84 -15.50 4.91 -1.32
N MET A 85 -14.54 5.60 -0.69
CA MET A 85 -14.15 5.36 0.69
C MET A 85 -15.30 5.64 1.64
N SER A 86 -16.00 6.77 1.51
CA SER A 86 -17.16 7.07 2.36
C SER A 86 -18.31 6.07 2.18
N LEU A 87 -18.53 5.58 0.96
CA LEU A 87 -19.51 4.51 0.68
C LEU A 87 -19.10 3.17 1.30
N SER A 88 -17.82 2.79 1.18
CA SER A 88 -17.29 1.57 1.79
C SER A 88 -17.44 1.61 3.32
N PHE A 89 -17.16 2.76 3.93
CA PHE A 89 -17.33 2.98 5.36
C PHE A 89 -18.79 2.94 5.79
N ALA A 90 -19.70 3.52 5.00
CA ALA A 90 -21.14 3.42 5.23
C ALA A 90 -21.63 1.97 5.18
N ASN A 91 -21.08 1.15 4.27
CA ASN A 91 -21.39 -0.28 4.20
C ASN A 91 -20.86 -1.04 5.41
N ILE A 92 -19.63 -0.79 5.85
CA ILE A 92 -19.06 -1.42 7.06
C ILE A 92 -19.91 -1.05 8.28
N LYS A 93 -20.26 0.23 8.45
CA LYS A 93 -21.15 0.69 9.53
C LYS A 93 -22.48 -0.05 9.52
N LYS A 94 -23.11 -0.14 8.34
CA LYS A 94 -24.34 -0.93 8.18
C LYS A 94 -24.08 -2.37 8.60
N ILE A 95 -23.15 -3.09 7.98
CA ILE A 95 -22.86 -4.50 8.25
C ILE A 95 -22.69 -4.77 9.75
N LEU A 96 -21.88 -3.96 10.44
CA LEU A 96 -21.61 -4.11 11.87
C LEU A 96 -22.75 -3.61 12.77
N GLY A 97 -23.64 -2.76 12.26
CA GLY A 97 -24.68 -2.09 13.06
C GLY A 97 -24.14 -0.91 13.87
N LEU A 98 -23.06 -0.28 13.40
CA LEU A 98 -22.47 0.90 14.03
C LEU A 98 -23.27 2.16 13.72
N GLN A 99 -23.45 3.01 14.73
CA GLN A 99 -24.14 4.30 14.67
C GLN A 99 -23.12 5.41 14.92
N HIS A 100 -23.20 6.48 14.12
CA HIS A 100 -22.31 7.63 14.29
C HIS A 100 -22.72 8.47 15.51
N GLY A 101 -21.74 9.00 16.25
CA GLY A 101 -21.98 9.82 17.44
C GLY A 101 -22.41 9.03 18.70
N LYS A 102 -22.50 7.70 18.62
CA LYS A 102 -22.81 6.84 19.76
C LYS A 102 -21.51 6.28 20.36
N GLN A 103 -21.35 6.44 21.68
CA GLN A 103 -20.31 5.74 22.44
C GLN A 103 -20.78 4.32 22.77
N TYR A 104 -19.88 3.35 22.62
CA TYR A 104 -20.18 1.93 22.79
C TYR A 104 -19.35 1.35 23.93
N ASP A 105 -20.00 1.06 25.07
CA ASP A 105 -19.35 0.36 26.19
C ASP A 105 -19.55 -1.16 26.12
N SER A 106 -20.43 -1.63 25.23
CA SER A 106 -20.74 -3.06 25.05
C SER A 106 -21.01 -3.43 23.60
N ILE A 107 -20.57 -4.63 23.22
CA ILE A 107 -20.78 -5.23 21.89
C ILE A 107 -22.19 -5.77 21.65
N LYS A 108 -23.04 -5.88 22.69
CA LYS A 108 -24.36 -6.52 22.61
C LYS A 108 -25.30 -5.86 21.59
N SER A 109 -25.14 -4.56 21.34
CA SER A 109 -25.96 -3.82 20.37
C SER A 109 -25.50 -3.95 18.92
N LEU A 110 -24.33 -4.55 18.67
CA LEU A 110 -23.77 -4.72 17.34
C LEU A 110 -24.27 -6.02 16.70
N ARG A 111 -24.32 -6.06 15.37
CA ARG A 111 -24.70 -7.26 14.62
C ARG A 111 -23.65 -8.37 14.73
N TYR A 112 -22.39 -7.99 14.90
CA TYR A 112 -21.23 -8.86 15.03
C TYR A 112 -20.40 -8.40 16.22
N GLY A 113 -19.97 -9.36 17.06
CA GLY A 113 -19.20 -9.07 18.27
C GLY A 113 -17.69 -8.90 18.03
N HIS A 114 -17.19 -9.35 16.87
CA HIS A 114 -15.77 -9.30 16.52
C HIS A 114 -15.61 -8.89 15.05
N LEU A 115 -14.55 -8.15 14.77
CA LEU A 115 -14.08 -7.84 13.43
C LEU A 115 -12.74 -8.53 13.21
N MET A 116 -12.66 -9.35 12.16
CA MET A 116 -11.43 -10.00 11.76
C MET A 116 -10.98 -9.44 10.41
N ILE A 117 -9.81 -8.80 10.40
CA ILE A 117 -9.15 -8.26 9.22
C ILE A 117 -8.21 -9.35 8.70
N MET A 118 -8.31 -9.66 7.41
CA MET A 118 -7.36 -10.55 6.76
C MET A 118 -6.62 -9.78 5.69
N THR A 119 -5.30 -9.83 5.75
CA THR A 119 -4.41 -9.21 4.76
C THR A 119 -3.56 -10.29 4.08
N ASP A 120 -3.13 -9.97 2.86
CA ASP A 120 -2.27 -10.85 2.10
C ASP A 120 -0.92 -10.99 2.79
N GLN A 121 -0.44 -12.22 2.87
CA GLN A 121 0.91 -12.56 3.29
C GLN A 121 1.46 -13.56 2.29
N ALA A 122 2.67 -13.30 1.77
CA ALA A 122 3.36 -14.17 0.83
C ALA A 122 3.89 -15.43 1.54
N THR A 123 3.92 -16.58 0.85
CA THR A 123 4.47 -17.85 1.39
C THR A 123 5.30 -18.58 0.32
N HIS A 124 6.33 -19.33 0.74
CA HIS A 124 7.27 -20.02 -0.17
C HIS A 124 6.82 -21.45 -0.52
N LYS A 125 7.22 -21.94 -1.71
CA LYS A 125 7.04 -23.34 -2.12
C LYS A 125 8.39 -24.01 -2.39
N ASN A 126 8.80 -24.93 -1.51
CA ASN A 126 9.54 -26.13 -1.90
C ASN A 126 9.65 -27.10 -0.71
N GLY A 127 8.93 -28.22 -0.77
CA GLY A 127 9.18 -29.46 0.00
C GLY A 127 9.03 -29.38 1.53
N GLU A 128 9.83 -28.53 2.18
CA GLU A 128 9.76 -28.18 3.59
C GLU A 128 9.06 -26.82 3.73
N LYS A 129 7.87 -26.83 4.34
CA LYS A 129 7.03 -25.64 4.50
C LYS A 129 7.57 -24.82 5.68
N MET A 130 8.49 -23.90 5.40
CA MET A 130 8.84 -22.80 6.31
C MET A 130 8.00 -21.58 5.92
N SER A 131 7.18 -21.09 6.85
CA SER A 131 6.37 -19.87 6.67
C SER A 131 7.03 -18.75 7.44
N PHE A 132 7.42 -17.68 6.75
CA PHE A 132 7.91 -16.44 7.37
C PHE A 132 6.78 -15.44 7.39
N TYR A 133 6.64 -14.75 8.51
CA TYR A 133 5.58 -13.76 8.70
C TYR A 133 6.13 -12.33 8.69
N THR A 134 7.45 -12.17 8.79
CA THR A 134 8.15 -10.89 8.65
C THR A 134 9.28 -10.94 7.63
N MET A 135 9.67 -9.77 7.10
CA MET A 135 10.82 -9.66 6.19
C MET A 135 12.16 -10.04 6.85
N PRO A 136 12.47 -9.60 8.09
CA PRO A 136 13.74 -9.96 8.72
C PRO A 136 13.90 -11.45 9.04
N GLU A 137 12.81 -12.15 9.39
CA GLU A 137 12.82 -13.61 9.54
C GLU A 137 13.19 -14.29 8.22
N TYR A 138 12.58 -13.84 7.12
CA TYR A 138 12.87 -14.35 5.78
C TYR A 138 14.32 -14.06 5.36
N GLU A 139 14.82 -12.86 5.62
CA GLU A 139 16.18 -12.44 5.28
C GLU A 139 17.21 -13.26 6.08
N SER A 140 17.03 -13.40 7.39
CA SER A 140 17.91 -14.21 8.25
C SER A 140 17.94 -15.68 7.81
N TRP A 141 16.79 -16.23 7.41
CA TRP A 141 16.71 -17.57 6.85
C TRP A 141 17.36 -17.66 5.45
N LYS A 142 17.15 -16.67 4.58
CA LYS A 142 17.75 -16.62 3.24
C LYS A 142 19.27 -16.58 3.34
N GLU A 143 19.82 -15.77 4.23
CA GLU A 143 21.26 -15.71 4.52
C GLU A 143 21.82 -17.07 4.96
N SER A 144 21.03 -17.87 5.69
CA SER A 144 21.44 -19.21 6.10
C SER A 144 21.44 -20.27 4.98
N LEU A 145 20.79 -20.00 3.83
CA LEU A 145 20.53 -20.99 2.76
C LEU A 145 21.03 -20.60 1.35
N GLY A 146 21.42 -19.34 1.13
CA GLY A 146 21.92 -18.84 -0.16
C GLY A 146 20.84 -18.60 -1.24
N ASP A 147 21.26 -18.52 -2.52
CA ASP A 147 20.49 -18.01 -3.68
C ASP A 147 19.30 -18.87 -4.19
N ARG A 148 18.66 -19.70 -3.36
CA ARG A 148 17.61 -20.65 -3.82
C ARG A 148 16.16 -20.33 -3.42
N ALA A 149 15.86 -19.11 -3.00
CA ALA A 149 14.52 -18.72 -2.52
C ALA A 149 13.67 -17.99 -3.59
N ARG A 150 12.40 -18.39 -3.79
CA ARG A 150 11.41 -17.74 -4.69
C ARG A 150 10.02 -17.62 -4.04
N ARG A 151 9.39 -16.44 -4.02
CA ARG A 151 8.06 -16.25 -3.40
C ARG A 151 6.90 -16.86 -4.21
N GLY A 152 5.87 -17.34 -3.51
CA GLY A 152 4.65 -17.89 -4.08
C GLY A 152 3.36 -17.32 -3.50
N THR A 153 2.27 -17.45 -4.25
CA THR A 153 0.90 -17.14 -3.82
C THR A 153 0.20 -18.37 -3.24
N SER A 154 -0.54 -18.16 -2.14
CA SER A 154 -1.26 -19.24 -1.42
C SER A 154 -2.27 -19.93 -2.33
N THR A 155 -2.28 -21.26 -2.30
CA THR A 155 -3.22 -22.13 -3.00
C THR A 155 -4.50 -22.37 -2.19
N ASP A 156 -5.58 -22.81 -2.84
CA ASP A 156 -6.84 -23.18 -2.18
C ASP A 156 -6.66 -24.29 -1.12
N LYS A 157 -5.64 -25.16 -1.28
CA LYS A 157 -5.30 -26.20 -0.30
C LYS A 157 -4.67 -25.61 0.96
N GLU A 158 -3.72 -24.69 0.79
CA GLU A 158 -3.09 -23.95 1.90
C GLU A 158 -4.10 -23.09 2.65
N GLY A 159 -5.06 -22.47 1.95
CA GLY A 159 -6.15 -21.73 2.58
C GLY A 159 -7.04 -22.62 3.47
N LYS A 160 -7.35 -23.84 3.04
CA LYS A 160 -8.13 -24.79 3.87
C LYS A 160 -7.33 -25.27 5.09
N GLU A 161 -6.03 -25.51 4.95
CA GLU A 161 -5.15 -25.84 6.08
C GLU A 161 -5.05 -24.68 7.08
N TYR A 162 -4.93 -23.45 6.57
CA TYR A 162 -4.91 -22.23 7.37
C TYR A 162 -6.14 -22.08 8.27
N PHE A 163 -7.34 -22.27 7.71
CA PHE A 163 -8.60 -22.16 8.48
C PHE A 163 -8.84 -23.33 9.44
N LYS A 164 -8.21 -24.49 9.23
CA LYS A 164 -8.26 -25.60 10.21
C LYS A 164 -7.57 -25.20 11.51
N ASP A 165 -6.43 -24.52 11.40
CA ASP A 165 -5.62 -24.05 12.54
C ASP A 165 -5.74 -22.53 12.72
N LEU A 166 -6.95 -21.98 12.59
CA LEU A 166 -7.17 -20.53 12.66
C LEU A 166 -6.64 -19.92 13.96
N GLU A 167 -6.79 -20.59 15.10
CA GLU A 167 -6.33 -20.09 16.41
C GLU A 167 -4.80 -19.96 16.54
N LYS A 168 -4.02 -20.59 15.65
CA LYS A 168 -2.57 -20.39 15.58
C LYS A 168 -2.20 -19.13 14.80
N HIS A 169 -2.98 -18.82 13.77
CA HIS A 169 -2.75 -17.70 12.87
C HIS A 169 -3.56 -16.45 13.24
N LYS A 170 -4.46 -16.57 14.22
CA LYS A 170 -5.26 -15.48 14.74
C LYS A 170 -4.45 -14.71 15.77
N LYS A 171 -4.33 -13.39 15.56
CA LYS A 171 -3.72 -12.46 16.50
C LYS A 171 -4.80 -11.54 17.05
N ASP A 172 -4.88 -11.38 18.36
CA ASP A 172 -5.85 -10.50 19.02
C ASP A 172 -5.19 -9.16 19.38
N PHE A 173 -5.80 -8.06 18.95
CA PHE A 173 -5.35 -6.72 19.34
C PHE A 173 -5.84 -6.34 20.73
N VAL A 174 -4.95 -5.87 21.58
CA VAL A 174 -5.25 -5.46 22.96
C VAL A 174 -4.98 -3.97 23.14
N TRP A 175 -5.91 -3.29 23.81
CA TRP A 175 -5.71 -1.93 24.31
C TRP A 175 -5.16 -2.02 25.73
N ALA A 176 -3.89 -1.66 25.91
CA ALA A 176 -3.22 -1.75 27.20
C ALA A 176 -3.43 -0.48 28.03
N ASP A 177 -3.22 0.69 27.42
CA ASP A 177 -3.25 1.99 28.09
C ASP A 177 -3.43 3.13 27.07
N ASP A 178 -3.50 4.37 27.55
CA ASP A 178 -3.75 5.55 26.70
C ASP A 178 -2.64 5.82 25.66
N HIS A 179 -1.43 5.28 25.85
CA HIS A 179 -0.33 5.43 24.88
C HIS A 179 -0.63 4.70 23.57
N ASP A 180 -1.49 3.67 23.58
CA ASP A 180 -2.00 3.04 22.36
C ASP A 180 -2.77 4.04 21.50
N GLY A 181 -3.58 4.88 22.16
CA GLY A 181 -4.31 5.98 21.51
C GLY A 181 -3.38 7.04 20.97
N GLU A 182 -2.35 7.41 21.73
CA GLU A 182 -1.34 8.37 21.29
C GLU A 182 -0.56 7.88 20.06
N ALA A 183 -0.22 6.58 20.01
CA ALA A 183 0.45 5.95 18.87
C ALA A 183 -0.44 5.95 17.62
N ILE A 184 -1.73 5.62 17.75
CA ILE A 184 -2.69 5.71 16.65
C ILE A 184 -2.83 7.17 16.18
N GLU A 185 -2.92 8.12 17.11
CA GLU A 185 -3.03 9.54 16.76
C GLU A 185 -1.76 10.03 16.05
N LEU A 186 -0.57 9.64 16.52
CA LEU A 186 0.70 9.91 15.85
C LEU A 186 0.67 9.40 14.40
N ALA A 187 0.15 8.19 14.19
CA ALA A 187 0.11 7.52 12.89
C ALA A 187 -0.99 8.03 11.93
N PHE A 188 -2.08 8.67 12.40
CA PHE A 188 -3.18 9.05 11.49
C PHE A 188 -3.62 10.51 11.60
N SER A 189 -3.21 11.25 12.63
CA SER A 189 -3.57 12.65 12.79
C SER A 189 -2.84 13.53 11.78
N LYS A 190 -3.63 14.35 11.08
CA LYS A 190 -3.12 15.41 10.18
C LYS A 190 -2.36 16.51 10.92
N LYS A 191 -2.53 16.63 12.24
CA LYS A 191 -1.89 17.67 13.06
C LYS A 191 -0.50 17.27 13.57
N LYS A 192 -0.18 15.97 13.62
CA LYS A 192 1.06 15.44 14.21
C LYS A 192 2.16 15.18 13.16
N ILE A 193 2.32 16.08 12.17
CA ILE A 193 3.28 15.89 11.07
C ILE A 193 4.73 15.89 11.60
N GLU A 194 5.11 16.87 12.42
CA GLU A 194 6.49 16.96 12.95
C GLU A 194 6.84 15.81 13.89
N ALA A 195 5.90 15.42 14.77
CA ALA A 195 6.09 14.25 15.64
C ALA A 195 6.30 12.97 14.82
N ARG A 196 5.53 12.79 13.75
CA ARG A 196 5.67 11.66 12.82
C ARG A 196 7.00 11.67 12.07
N LYS A 197 7.51 12.84 11.68
CA LYS A 197 8.85 12.95 11.09
C LYS A 197 9.93 12.49 12.08
N ASN A 198 9.86 12.93 13.33
CA ASN A 198 10.80 12.49 14.37
C ASN A 198 10.70 10.99 14.65
N TRP A 199 9.48 10.46 14.70
CA TRP A 199 9.21 9.03 14.82
C TRP A 199 9.86 8.22 13.69
N LEU A 200 9.71 8.66 12.44
CA LEU A 200 10.35 8.00 11.28
C LEU A 200 11.88 8.11 11.31
N ARG A 201 12.45 9.19 11.86
CA ARG A 201 13.91 9.33 12.02
C ARG A 201 14.49 8.39 13.07
N GLN A 202 13.69 7.97 14.04
CA GLN A 202 14.08 7.04 15.09
C GLN A 202 13.93 5.58 14.67
N PHE A 203 13.56 5.31 13.41
CA PHE A 203 13.46 3.96 12.89
C PHE A 203 14.83 3.28 12.86
N GLU A 204 14.91 2.09 13.45
CA GLU A 204 16.10 1.23 13.41
C GLU A 204 15.87 0.05 12.45
N PRO A 205 16.75 -0.15 11.45
CA PRO A 205 16.70 -1.32 10.59
C PRO A 205 16.72 -2.62 11.40
N GLY A 206 15.91 -3.59 11.00
CA GLY A 206 15.72 -4.83 11.77
C GLY A 206 14.59 -4.75 12.80
N THR A 207 13.88 -3.63 12.91
CA THR A 207 12.62 -3.58 13.66
C THR A 207 11.57 -4.49 12.99
N TYR A 208 11.02 -5.44 13.73
CA TYR A 208 9.88 -6.25 13.31
C TYR A 208 8.91 -6.52 14.45
N LEU A 209 7.67 -6.86 14.11
CA LEU A 209 6.70 -7.34 15.07
C LEU A 209 6.87 -8.84 15.25
N ASP A 210 7.02 -9.30 16.49
CA ASP A 210 7.09 -10.72 16.81
C ASP A 210 5.79 -11.43 16.42
N GLN A 211 5.92 -12.46 15.60
CA GLN A 211 4.81 -13.23 15.04
C GLN A 211 4.49 -14.49 15.84
N GLU A 212 5.18 -14.74 16.96
CA GLU A 212 4.81 -15.80 17.91
C GLU A 212 3.74 -15.32 18.89
N GLU A 213 3.82 -14.07 19.33
CA GLU A 213 2.91 -13.48 20.32
C GLU A 213 1.47 -13.43 19.82
N LYS A 214 0.51 -14.00 20.55
CA LYS A 214 -0.91 -14.00 20.15
C LYS A 214 -1.62 -12.67 20.40
N LEU A 215 -1.11 -11.87 21.32
CA LEU A 215 -1.69 -10.59 21.72
C LEU A 215 -0.80 -9.47 21.20
N ILE A 216 -1.36 -8.59 20.38
CA ILE A 216 -0.63 -7.46 19.79
C ILE A 216 -1.15 -6.17 20.43
N LYS A 217 -0.27 -5.37 21.02
CA LYS A 217 -0.63 -4.02 21.47
C LYS A 217 -0.68 -3.07 20.27
N TYR A 218 -1.57 -2.10 20.29
CA TYR A 218 -1.67 -1.13 19.19
C TYR A 218 -0.37 -0.33 19.01
N ARG A 219 0.28 0.08 20.10
CA ARG A 219 1.58 0.75 20.00
C ARG A 219 2.67 -0.11 19.36
N ASP A 220 2.68 -1.41 19.62
CA ASP A 220 3.66 -2.34 19.06
C ASP A 220 3.41 -2.51 17.56
N PHE A 221 2.16 -2.69 17.16
CA PHE A 221 1.79 -2.70 15.75
C PHE A 221 2.18 -1.40 15.03
N VAL A 222 1.88 -0.24 15.62
CA VAL A 222 2.24 1.05 15.03
C VAL A 222 3.76 1.16 14.87
N ASN A 223 4.51 0.92 15.94
CA ASN A 223 5.96 1.17 15.97
C ASN A 223 6.80 0.05 15.36
N LYS A 224 6.26 -1.15 15.12
CA LYS A 224 7.02 -2.29 14.61
C LYS A 224 6.54 -2.83 13.26
N GLU A 225 5.30 -2.55 12.87
CA GLU A 225 4.74 -3.03 11.59
C GLU A 225 4.28 -1.87 10.70
N LEU A 226 3.49 -0.93 11.21
CA LEU A 226 3.02 0.21 10.43
C LEU A 226 4.15 1.16 10.04
N ILE A 227 5.19 1.28 10.88
CA ILE A 227 6.38 2.06 10.54
C ILE A 227 7.07 1.53 9.28
N LEU A 228 7.13 0.21 9.08
CA LEU A 228 7.75 -0.42 7.91
C LEU A 228 7.01 -0.03 6.63
N PHE A 229 5.66 -0.06 6.68
CA PHE A 229 4.84 0.45 5.58
C PHE A 229 5.11 1.93 5.30
N SER A 230 5.29 2.73 6.34
CA SER A 230 5.52 4.17 6.23
C SER A 230 6.88 4.50 5.63
N ILE A 231 7.92 3.74 5.99
CA ILE A 231 9.26 3.84 5.39
C ILE A 231 9.23 3.37 3.94
N ALA A 232 8.57 2.24 3.64
CA ALA A 232 8.42 1.75 2.26
C ALA A 232 7.61 2.72 1.38
N ASP A 233 6.61 3.41 1.94
CA ASP A 233 5.88 4.47 1.26
C ASP A 233 6.79 5.66 0.92
N LEU A 234 7.66 6.07 1.85
CA LEU A 234 8.66 7.12 1.59
C LEU A 234 9.65 6.71 0.50
N GLN A 235 10.21 5.51 0.58
CA GLN A 235 11.15 4.98 -0.41
C GLN A 235 10.56 4.94 -1.81
N ARG A 236 9.27 4.59 -1.94
CA ARG A 236 8.58 4.53 -3.24
C ARG A 236 8.12 5.89 -3.75
N SER A 237 7.84 6.81 -2.83
CA SER A 237 7.24 8.10 -3.18
C SER A 237 8.27 9.21 -3.41
N ILE A 238 9.41 9.18 -2.72
CA ILE A 238 10.46 10.20 -2.79
C ILE A 238 11.65 9.63 -3.59
N PRO A 239 12.12 10.32 -4.64
CA PRO A 239 13.23 9.84 -5.46
C PRO A 239 14.58 9.95 -4.75
N SER A 240 15.56 9.22 -5.27
CA SER A 240 16.96 9.43 -4.92
C SER A 240 17.45 10.79 -5.44
N MET A 241 18.32 11.44 -4.67
CA MET A 241 18.99 12.67 -5.10
C MET A 241 20.00 12.41 -6.24
N VAL A 242 20.53 11.19 -6.34
CA VAL A 242 21.64 10.88 -7.26
C VAL A 242 21.15 10.82 -8.71
N ASP A 243 20.14 10.01 -8.99
CA ASP A 243 19.58 9.82 -10.33
C ASP A 243 18.23 10.52 -10.54
N GLY A 244 17.58 11.00 -9.48
CA GLY A 244 16.23 11.56 -9.55
C GLY A 244 15.13 10.52 -9.82
N LEU A 245 15.45 9.23 -9.74
CA LEU A 245 14.53 8.14 -10.00
C LEU A 245 13.92 7.60 -8.70
N LYS A 246 12.70 7.06 -8.78
CA LYS A 246 12.09 6.31 -7.67
C LYS A 246 12.28 4.80 -7.92
N PRO A 247 12.43 3.97 -6.86
CA PRO A 247 12.77 2.55 -6.96
C PRO A 247 11.77 1.74 -7.79
N GLU A 248 10.46 1.88 -7.51
CA GLU A 248 9.43 1.28 -8.36
C GLU A 248 9.33 2.09 -9.65
N SER A 249 10.23 1.83 -10.60
CA SER A 249 10.17 2.17 -12.03
C SER A 249 9.11 3.24 -12.33
N SER A 250 9.36 4.48 -11.88
CA SER A 250 8.39 5.57 -11.97
C SER A 250 7.83 5.60 -13.38
N ASN A 251 6.57 5.18 -13.49
CA ASN A 251 5.86 4.75 -14.70
C ASN A 251 6.68 4.96 -15.99
N ILE A 252 7.11 3.88 -16.65
CA ILE A 252 7.83 3.89 -17.94
C ILE A 252 7.27 4.96 -18.91
N ILE A 253 5.96 5.20 -18.84
CA ILE A 253 5.27 6.28 -19.55
C ILE A 253 5.80 7.68 -19.19
N GLY A 254 5.87 8.02 -17.90
CA GLY A 254 6.40 9.28 -17.37
C GLY A 254 7.84 9.54 -17.78
N MET A 255 8.73 8.54 -17.74
CA MET A 255 10.12 8.69 -18.22
C MET A 255 10.23 8.97 -19.72
N ALA A 256 9.22 8.58 -20.50
CA ALA A 256 9.16 8.77 -21.94
C ALA A 256 8.42 10.05 -22.38
N GLN A 257 7.62 10.66 -21.50
CA GLN A 257 6.85 11.86 -21.81
C GLN A 257 7.76 13.02 -22.27
N LYS A 258 7.30 13.75 -23.30
CA LYS A 258 8.05 14.83 -23.97
C LYS A 258 7.27 16.12 -24.25
N TYR A 259 6.11 16.31 -23.64
CA TYR A 259 5.31 17.52 -23.82
C TYR A 259 5.87 18.69 -22.99
N VAL A 260 5.52 19.94 -23.33
CA VAL A 260 6.01 21.12 -22.60
C VAL A 260 5.56 21.08 -21.14
N GLY A 261 6.52 21.11 -20.21
CA GLY A 261 6.27 21.05 -18.77
C GLY A 261 6.34 19.65 -18.14
N CYS A 262 6.83 18.63 -18.86
CA CYS A 262 7.25 17.35 -18.27
C CYS A 262 8.78 17.27 -18.16
N ASN A 263 9.43 16.26 -18.74
CA ASN A 263 10.89 16.10 -18.68
C ASN A 263 11.61 17.10 -19.60
N ASN A 264 12.69 17.71 -19.10
CA ASN A 264 13.62 18.46 -19.94
C ASN A 264 14.46 17.52 -20.82
N ILE A 265 14.83 16.35 -20.28
CA ILE A 265 15.48 15.27 -21.02
C ILE A 265 14.74 13.96 -20.73
N ASN A 266 14.04 13.45 -21.73
CA ASN A 266 13.36 12.16 -21.63
C ASN A 266 14.37 11.00 -21.82
N ILE A 267 14.50 10.17 -20.77
CA ILE A 267 15.41 9.00 -20.73
C ILE A 267 14.91 7.91 -21.70
N LEU A 268 13.60 7.86 -21.94
CA LEU A 268 12.96 6.91 -22.83
C LEU A 268 12.30 7.61 -24.03
N LYS A 269 12.27 6.96 -25.19
CA LYS A 269 11.60 7.50 -26.39
C LYS A 269 10.10 7.20 -26.36
N PRO A 270 9.21 8.18 -26.57
CA PRO A 270 7.77 7.94 -26.63
C PRO A 270 7.36 7.47 -28.03
N ASN A 271 7.40 6.17 -28.29
CA ASN A 271 6.95 5.59 -29.56
C ASN A 271 5.47 5.20 -29.46
N GLY A 272 4.59 6.15 -29.67
CA GLY A 272 3.14 5.99 -29.53
C GLY A 272 2.52 7.19 -28.79
N GLN A 273 1.31 7.02 -28.27
CA GLN A 273 0.63 8.08 -27.52
C GLN A 273 0.98 8.01 -26.03
N PHE A 274 2.01 8.76 -25.62
CA PHE A 274 2.48 8.85 -24.22
C PHE A 274 1.82 9.98 -23.42
N GLY A 275 0.76 10.56 -23.98
CA GLY A 275 -0.01 11.65 -23.38
C GLY A 275 0.48 13.02 -23.82
N THR A 276 -0.36 14.02 -23.60
CA THR A 276 -0.17 15.38 -24.09
C THR A 276 -0.30 16.38 -22.96
N ARG A 277 0.10 17.63 -23.24
CA ARG A 277 -0.04 18.74 -22.30
C ARG A 277 -1.50 18.98 -21.88
N ASN A 278 -2.47 18.68 -22.75
CA ASN A 278 -3.89 19.00 -22.51
C ASN A 278 -4.45 18.36 -21.23
N GLN A 279 -3.96 17.17 -20.87
CA GLN A 279 -4.34 16.48 -19.63
C GLN A 279 -3.13 16.16 -18.74
N GLY A 280 -2.01 16.86 -18.94
CA GLY A 280 -0.77 16.61 -18.19
C GLY A 280 -0.33 15.14 -18.27
N GLY A 281 -0.40 14.55 -19.46
CA GLY A 281 0.05 13.17 -19.70
C GLY A 281 -0.93 12.07 -19.27
N LYS A 282 -2.07 12.40 -18.65
CA LYS A 282 -3.09 11.41 -18.23
C LYS A 282 -3.87 10.79 -19.40
N ASP A 283 -3.79 11.41 -20.57
CA ASP A 283 -4.36 10.98 -21.85
C ASP A 283 -3.43 10.06 -22.66
N HIS A 284 -2.45 9.43 -22.01
CA HIS A 284 -1.65 8.37 -22.62
C HIS A 284 -2.52 7.17 -22.99
N ALA A 285 -2.15 6.48 -24.06
CA ALA A 285 -2.82 5.24 -24.45
C ALA A 285 -2.46 4.10 -23.47
N SER A 286 -3.28 3.06 -23.44
CA SER A 286 -3.00 1.87 -22.64
C SER A 286 -1.62 1.28 -22.99
N ALA A 287 -0.89 0.79 -21.97
CA ALA A 287 0.47 0.24 -22.10
C ALA A 287 0.64 -0.77 -23.24
N ARG A 288 -0.40 -1.54 -23.57
CA ARG A 288 -0.41 -2.50 -24.69
C ARG A 288 -0.31 -1.89 -26.10
N TYR A 289 -0.53 -0.58 -26.25
CA TYR A 289 -0.55 0.13 -27.53
C TYR A 289 0.61 1.11 -27.70
N ILE A 290 1.51 1.18 -26.73
CA ILE A 290 2.64 2.10 -26.73
C ILE A 290 3.94 1.33 -26.60
N PHE A 291 4.96 1.83 -27.28
CA PHE A 291 6.29 1.22 -27.29
C PHE A 291 7.30 2.24 -26.81
N THR A 292 8.41 1.77 -26.25
CA THR A 292 9.51 2.64 -25.88
C THR A 292 10.85 1.93 -26.06
N GLN A 293 11.90 2.73 -26.04
CA GLN A 293 13.29 2.30 -26.09
C GLN A 293 14.15 3.38 -25.44
N LEU A 294 15.39 3.05 -25.07
CA LEU A 294 16.33 4.03 -24.54
C LEU A 294 16.53 5.19 -25.53
N SER A 295 16.52 6.41 -25.01
CA SER A 295 16.94 7.58 -25.79
C SER A 295 18.43 7.47 -26.11
N ALA A 296 18.86 8.06 -27.23
CA ALA A 296 20.26 8.01 -27.64
C ALA A 296 21.16 8.67 -26.58
N ILE A 297 20.67 9.74 -25.94
CA ILE A 297 21.38 10.49 -24.90
C ILE A 297 21.54 9.69 -23.59
N THR A 298 20.70 8.68 -23.35
CA THR A 298 20.65 7.99 -22.06
C THR A 298 21.96 7.30 -21.71
N ARG A 299 22.64 6.66 -22.67
CA ARG A 299 23.95 6.03 -22.40
C ARG A 299 25.13 6.99 -22.39
N PHE A 300 24.92 8.24 -22.79
CA PHE A 300 25.87 9.31 -22.51
C PHE A 300 25.67 9.85 -21.10
N LEU A 301 24.42 9.93 -20.63
CA LEU A 301 24.10 10.37 -19.26
C LEU A 301 24.48 9.34 -18.21
N PHE A 302 24.28 8.05 -18.52
CA PHE A 302 24.60 6.91 -17.67
C PHE A 302 25.62 6.03 -18.40
N PRO A 303 26.93 6.32 -18.23
CA PRO A 303 28.00 5.59 -18.91
C PRO A 303 27.94 4.10 -18.61
N LYS A 304 28.10 3.28 -19.65
CA LYS A 304 28.07 1.82 -19.50
C LYS A 304 29.24 1.29 -18.66
N ASP A 305 30.36 2.02 -18.65
CA ASP A 305 31.55 1.65 -17.88
C ASP A 305 31.32 1.80 -16.37
N ASP A 306 30.34 2.62 -15.96
CA ASP A 306 29.98 2.78 -14.55
C ASP A 306 29.04 1.66 -14.06
N ASP A 307 28.38 0.92 -14.97
CA ASP A 307 27.43 -0.14 -14.61
C ASP A 307 28.09 -1.15 -13.65
N ILE A 308 29.37 -1.50 -13.83
CA ILE A 308 30.09 -2.46 -12.97
C ILE A 308 30.37 -1.95 -11.54
N LEU A 309 30.26 -0.64 -11.31
CA LEU A 309 30.52 -0.02 -10.01
C LEU A 309 29.24 0.11 -9.17
N LEU A 310 28.08 -0.13 -9.78
CA LEU A 310 26.79 0.06 -9.12
C LEU A 310 26.48 -1.08 -8.15
N ASP A 311 25.86 -0.73 -7.03
CA ASP A 311 25.40 -1.68 -6.04
C ASP A 311 24.04 -2.26 -6.46
N TYR A 312 24.08 -3.41 -7.14
CA TYR A 312 22.91 -4.12 -7.62
C TYR A 312 22.21 -4.89 -6.51
N GLN A 313 20.89 -4.73 -6.42
CA GLN A 313 20.09 -5.44 -5.44
C GLN A 313 19.75 -6.87 -5.91
N ASN A 314 19.50 -7.78 -4.97
CA ASN A 314 19.09 -9.15 -5.24
C ASN A 314 17.68 -9.40 -4.68
N GLU A 315 16.72 -9.58 -5.58
CA GLU A 315 15.35 -9.94 -5.24
C GLU A 315 15.03 -11.33 -5.79
N ASP A 316 14.59 -12.25 -4.90
CA ASP A 316 14.25 -13.64 -5.24
C ASP A 316 15.31 -14.40 -6.10
N GLY A 317 16.60 -14.13 -5.81
CA GLY A 317 17.74 -14.77 -6.48
C GLY A 317 18.03 -14.20 -7.87
N GLN A 318 17.36 -13.12 -8.25
CA GLN A 318 17.64 -12.35 -9.46
C GLN A 318 18.29 -11.03 -9.08
N THR A 319 19.35 -10.70 -9.80
CA THR A 319 19.92 -9.34 -9.77
C THR A 319 18.91 -8.39 -10.42
N ILE A 320 18.42 -7.43 -9.66
CA ILE A 320 17.49 -6.38 -10.11
C ILE A 320 18.24 -5.06 -10.29
N GLU A 321 17.55 -3.93 -10.42
CA GLU A 321 18.16 -2.61 -10.53
C GLU A 321 19.11 -2.28 -9.36
N PRO A 322 20.10 -1.40 -9.59
CA PRO A 322 20.93 -0.89 -8.52
C PRO A 322 20.16 0.08 -7.64
N THR A 323 20.67 0.33 -6.44
CA THR A 323 20.04 1.24 -5.47
C THR A 323 19.87 2.66 -6.02
N TRP A 324 20.80 3.10 -6.86
CA TRP A 324 20.66 4.28 -7.70
C TRP A 324 21.65 4.16 -8.86
N TYR A 325 21.33 4.80 -9.97
CA TYR A 325 22.31 5.04 -11.03
C TYR A 325 23.12 6.31 -10.72
N VAL A 326 24.30 6.44 -11.34
CA VAL A 326 25.15 7.62 -11.20
C VAL A 326 25.23 8.32 -12.55
N PRO A 327 24.39 9.33 -12.81
CA PRO A 327 24.50 10.09 -14.04
C PRO A 327 25.69 11.07 -13.98
N ILE A 328 26.25 11.39 -15.15
CA ILE A 328 27.34 12.40 -15.27
C ILE A 328 26.92 13.82 -14.86
N ILE A 329 25.61 14.09 -14.88
CA ILE A 329 24.98 15.36 -14.47
C ILE A 329 23.74 15.07 -13.62
N PRO A 330 23.40 15.91 -12.63
CA PRO A 330 22.31 15.64 -11.68
C PRO A 330 20.93 15.68 -12.37
N ILE A 331 20.43 14.52 -12.78
CA ILE A 331 19.16 14.36 -13.51
C ILE A 331 17.97 14.85 -12.68
N VAL A 332 18.03 14.73 -11.35
CA VAL A 332 17.00 15.24 -10.44
C VAL A 332 16.73 16.73 -10.59
N LEU A 333 17.76 17.53 -10.93
CA LEU A 333 17.61 18.96 -11.20
C LEU A 333 17.11 19.21 -12.62
N ILE A 334 17.54 18.40 -13.59
CA ILE A 334 17.14 18.56 -14.99
C ILE A 334 15.65 18.30 -15.16
N ASN A 335 15.18 17.15 -14.68
CA ASN A 335 13.80 16.70 -14.87
C ASN A 335 12.89 17.04 -13.68
N GLY A 336 13.45 17.61 -12.62
CA GLY A 336 12.72 17.83 -11.38
C GLY A 336 12.27 16.53 -10.74
N SER A 337 11.51 16.65 -9.66
CA SER A 337 10.78 15.55 -9.08
C SER A 337 9.67 16.02 -8.15
N GLU A 338 8.62 15.21 -8.05
CA GLU A 338 7.54 15.43 -7.08
C GLU A 338 7.22 14.11 -6.38
N GLY A 339 7.12 14.16 -5.06
CA GLY A 339 6.87 12.99 -4.23
C GLY A 339 6.17 13.37 -2.94
N ILE A 340 5.15 12.62 -2.57
CA ILE A 340 4.46 12.77 -1.28
C ILE A 340 4.43 11.38 -0.65
N GLY A 341 5.09 11.23 0.48
CA GLY A 341 5.00 10.02 1.29
C GLY A 341 4.59 10.35 2.72
N MET A 342 4.58 9.35 3.59
CA MET A 342 4.13 9.54 4.95
C MET A 342 5.00 10.56 5.72
N GLY A 343 4.42 11.73 6.02
CA GLY A 343 5.06 12.78 6.82
C GLY A 343 6.06 13.67 6.08
N TRP A 344 6.40 13.34 4.82
CA TRP A 344 7.35 14.09 4.01
C TRP A 344 6.81 14.34 2.61
N SER A 345 7.19 15.48 2.04
CA SER A 345 6.94 15.80 0.64
C SER A 345 8.18 16.44 0.03
N SER A 346 8.46 16.14 -1.22
CA SER A 346 9.54 16.71 -2.00
C SER A 346 8.99 17.31 -3.29
N LEU A 347 9.48 18.50 -3.64
CA LEU A 347 9.22 19.17 -4.91
C LEU A 347 10.51 19.83 -5.37
N VAL A 348 11.07 19.31 -6.46
CA VAL A 348 12.22 19.86 -7.15
C VAL A 348 11.75 20.31 -8.54
N PRO A 349 11.88 21.60 -8.89
CA PRO A 349 11.52 22.06 -10.23
C PRO A 349 12.58 21.67 -11.26
N ASN A 350 12.22 21.76 -12.54
CA ASN A 350 13.15 21.53 -13.63
C ASN A 350 14.09 22.72 -13.83
N TYR A 351 15.35 22.42 -14.10
CA TYR A 351 16.39 23.39 -14.44
C TYR A 351 16.95 23.13 -15.83
N ASN A 352 17.45 24.19 -16.47
CA ASN A 352 18.08 24.12 -17.77
C ASN A 352 19.42 23.34 -17.65
N PRO A 353 19.64 22.27 -18.45
CA PRO A 353 20.87 21.48 -18.39
C PRO A 353 22.16 22.31 -18.53
N ARG A 354 22.13 23.35 -19.37
CA ARG A 354 23.31 24.21 -19.62
C ARG A 354 23.73 25.02 -18.39
N ASP A 355 22.77 25.37 -17.54
CA ASP A 355 23.05 26.15 -16.33
C ASP A 355 23.62 25.25 -15.23
N ILE A 356 23.32 23.95 -15.28
CA ILE A 356 23.83 22.94 -14.34
C ILE A 356 25.28 22.57 -14.67
N GLU A 357 25.66 22.48 -15.95
CA GLU A 357 27.04 22.21 -16.36
C GLU A 357 28.00 23.35 -15.98
N ALA A 358 27.50 24.57 -15.83
CA ALA A 358 28.30 25.77 -15.59
C ALA A 358 28.57 26.06 -14.10
N GLY A 359 27.89 25.39 -13.18
CA GLY A 359 28.03 25.55 -11.72
C GLY A 359 28.81 24.41 -11.10
#